data_AF-A0A842T699-F1
#
_entry.id   AF-A0A842T699-F1
#
_cell.length_a   1.000
_cell.length_b   1.000
_cell.length_c   1.000
_cell.angle_alpha   90.00
_cell.angle_beta   90.00
_cell.angle_gamma   90.00
#
_symmetry.space_group_name_H-M   'P 1'
#
loop_
_entity.id
_entity.type
_entity.pdbx_description
1 polymer ?
#
loop_
_entity_poly.entity_id
_entity_poly.type
_entity_poly.pdbx_seq_one_letter_code
_entity_poly.pdbx_strand_id
1 'polypeptide(L)'
;MSTNSNLENLEKEADQLEREAKIKSSQGEYSKAIDLLKKAKTINQKLGFQGKINMIEKKIQQTQNLIEYQKSSNTEYTPTFQQINEKRITSISSSPAQKTYSKSSTESSIDPEKQKERELIKSAEEALDRGNKCIQEKDFIAAKRCYEESIEIFRNIGGWERQVQILEKELDNIDDYAEQHKKASKPTKSTHETKSYPSSMNMGISSTRTSQNINTYTDIKEKSSPLSSEERRRKEIRERTEERIRQAEEARKRQQRMSKRQKIVSEKKQRALETRMKMEEKKQNEEKLIKEAEKFLEQAKNQVDNKQFDDAKGLYRMAIKKFKELGWFSQVDNLYDEVKNLEQYKLDHFKKQREEEERRKKQRDAFQKRIQDVKLEKEKEEKRRLEQIRSLSPDEKKKLEKARLLLDKAEKEEGLGKTKRAIGRYNLILDLYNSLPKDKINLSNDIVKIKKTISDLESKI
;
A
#
# COMPACT_ATOMS: atom_id res chain seq x y z
N MET A 1 28.91 -20.65 31.18
CA MET A 1 28.37 -19.28 31.36
C MET A 1 28.93 -18.26 30.37
N SER A 2 30.10 -18.49 29.75
CA SER A 2 30.72 -17.52 28.81
C SER A 2 30.07 -17.43 27.42
N THR A 3 29.20 -18.36 27.02
CA THR A 3 28.55 -18.37 25.69
C THR A 3 27.39 -17.38 25.57
N ASN A 4 26.69 -17.08 26.67
CA ASN A 4 25.54 -16.18 26.64
C ASN A 4 25.96 -14.70 26.47
N SER A 5 27.12 -14.31 27.00
CA SER A 5 27.62 -12.94 26.88
C SER A 5 27.98 -12.56 25.44
N ASN A 6 28.45 -13.52 24.63
CA ASN A 6 28.77 -13.26 23.22
C ASN A 6 27.51 -13.06 22.36
N LEU A 7 26.41 -13.77 22.66
CA LEU A 7 25.16 -13.62 21.90
C LEU A 7 24.51 -12.26 22.16
N GLU A 8 24.52 -11.79 23.41
CA GLU A 8 23.97 -10.48 23.77
C GLU A 8 24.76 -9.33 23.12
N ASN A 9 26.09 -9.47 23.00
CA ASN A 9 26.93 -8.48 22.32
C ASN A 9 26.62 -8.42 20.82
N LEU A 10 26.42 -9.56 20.17
CA LEU A 10 26.05 -9.64 18.75
C LEU A 10 24.67 -9.02 18.49
N GLU A 11 23.70 -9.23 19.36
CA GLU A 11 22.38 -8.61 19.22
C GLU A 11 22.46 -7.09 19.31
N LYS A 12 23.21 -6.55 20.29
CA LYS A 12 23.42 -5.10 20.42
C LYS A 12 24.15 -4.50 19.22
N GLU A 13 25.13 -5.22 18.67
CA GLU A 13 25.85 -4.81 17.46
C GLU A 13 24.90 -4.74 16.25
N ALA A 14 24.05 -5.73 16.05
CA ALA A 14 23.05 -5.73 14.97
C ALA A 14 22.08 -4.55 15.09
N ASP A 15 21.56 -4.28 16.29
CA ASP A 15 20.65 -3.17 16.55
C ASP A 15 21.33 -1.79 16.41
N GLN A 16 22.63 -1.69 16.67
CA GLN A 16 23.42 -0.48 16.42
C GLN A 16 23.59 -0.24 14.90
N LEU A 17 23.96 -1.27 14.14
CA LEU A 17 24.09 -1.20 12.69
C LEU A 17 22.78 -0.78 12.00
N GLU A 18 21.63 -1.26 12.45
CA GLU A 18 20.33 -0.83 11.92
C GLU A 18 20.04 0.66 12.21
N ARG A 19 20.40 1.16 13.40
CA ARG A 19 20.26 2.59 13.75
C ARG A 19 21.17 3.46 12.90
N GLU A 20 22.43 3.06 12.73
CA GLU A 20 23.38 3.78 11.87
C GLU A 20 22.93 3.78 10.41
N ALA A 21 22.41 2.65 9.90
CA ALA A 21 21.86 2.57 8.55
C ALA A 21 20.69 3.54 8.34
N LYS A 22 19.81 3.69 9.35
CA LYS A 22 18.71 4.66 9.32
C LYS A 22 19.21 6.10 9.25
N ILE A 23 20.24 6.44 10.04
CA ILE A 23 20.88 7.76 10.00
C ILE A 23 21.50 8.00 8.60
N LYS A 24 22.23 7.03 8.06
CA LYS A 24 22.83 7.14 6.72
C LYS A 24 21.81 7.29 5.59
N SER A 25 20.70 6.57 5.68
CA SER A 25 19.58 6.72 4.74
C SER A 25 18.97 8.12 4.80
N SER A 26 18.81 8.70 6.00
CA SER A 26 18.32 10.09 6.17
C SER A 26 19.30 11.15 5.66
N GLN A 27 20.59 10.84 5.60
CA GLN A 27 21.63 11.71 5.04
C GLN A 27 21.75 11.60 3.51
N GLY A 28 20.92 10.76 2.86
CA GLY A 28 21.02 10.47 1.42
C GLY A 28 22.20 9.56 1.04
N GLU A 29 22.94 9.03 2.02
CA GLU A 29 24.07 8.12 1.79
C GLU A 29 23.60 6.66 1.61
N TYR A 30 22.70 6.42 0.65
CA TYR A 30 21.98 5.15 0.50
C TYR A 30 22.90 3.93 0.29
N SER A 31 24.01 4.08 -0.41
CA SER A 31 24.98 3.01 -0.62
C SER A 31 25.59 2.52 0.70
N LYS A 32 25.99 3.45 1.59
CA LYS A 32 26.52 3.11 2.92
C LYS A 32 25.46 2.49 3.82
N ALA A 33 24.20 2.97 3.72
CA ALA A 33 23.08 2.40 4.46
C ALA A 33 22.84 0.92 4.08
N ILE A 34 22.92 0.57 2.80
CA ILE A 34 22.79 -0.82 2.33
C ILE A 34 23.92 -1.70 2.89
N ASP A 35 25.15 -1.22 2.94
CA ASP A 35 26.28 -1.99 3.47
C ASP A 35 26.13 -2.28 4.98
N LEU A 36 25.65 -1.31 5.76
CA LEU A 36 25.33 -1.50 7.18
C LEU A 36 24.19 -2.50 7.38
N LEU A 37 23.13 -2.43 6.56
CA LEU A 37 22.03 -3.40 6.60
C LEU A 37 22.49 -4.82 6.23
N LYS A 38 23.39 -4.98 5.26
CA LYS A 38 23.98 -6.28 4.92
C LYS A 38 24.76 -6.88 6.09
N LYS A 39 25.55 -6.06 6.81
CA LYS A 39 26.26 -6.51 8.02
C LYS A 39 25.28 -6.93 9.12
N ALA A 40 24.25 -6.12 9.40
CA ALA A 40 23.20 -6.44 10.36
C ALA A 40 22.47 -7.73 10.01
N LYS A 41 22.20 -7.98 8.71
CA LYS A 41 21.61 -9.23 8.22
C LYS A 41 22.49 -10.44 8.56
N THR A 42 23.79 -10.38 8.30
CA THR A 42 24.73 -11.46 8.59
C THR A 42 24.79 -11.79 10.08
N ILE A 43 24.73 -10.79 10.97
CA ILE A 43 24.69 -11.01 12.41
C ILE A 43 23.37 -11.67 12.83
N ASN A 44 22.22 -11.16 12.37
CA ASN A 44 20.91 -11.74 12.64
C ASN A 44 20.77 -13.18 12.10
N GLN A 45 21.44 -13.50 11.00
CA GLN A 45 21.52 -14.86 10.46
C GLN A 45 22.31 -15.80 11.39
N LYS A 46 23.42 -15.33 11.98
CA LYS A 46 24.17 -16.10 13.00
C LYS A 46 23.36 -16.32 14.28
N LEU A 47 22.49 -15.38 14.63
CA LEU A 47 21.59 -15.46 15.79
C LEU A 47 20.33 -16.29 15.54
N GLY A 48 20.02 -16.66 14.29
CA GLY A 48 18.82 -17.42 13.93
C GLY A 48 17.52 -16.60 13.91
N PHE A 49 17.60 -15.27 13.84
CA PHE A 49 16.44 -14.39 13.87
C PHE A 49 15.80 -14.19 12.48
N GLN A 50 15.14 -15.22 11.96
CA GLN A 50 14.57 -15.22 10.61
C GLN A 50 13.60 -14.05 10.34
N GLY A 51 12.82 -13.64 11.34
CA GLY A 51 11.91 -12.49 11.24
C GLY A 51 12.65 -11.17 10.99
N LYS A 52 13.72 -10.90 11.75
CA LYS A 52 14.57 -9.71 11.57
C LYS A 52 15.27 -9.73 10.21
N ILE A 53 15.71 -10.89 9.72
CA ILE A 53 16.34 -11.05 8.39
C ILE A 53 15.39 -10.60 7.28
N ASN A 54 14.16 -11.09 7.27
CA ASN A 54 13.16 -10.72 6.25
C ASN A 54 12.84 -9.21 6.29
N MET A 55 12.82 -8.60 7.48
CA MET A 55 12.63 -7.16 7.62
C MET A 55 13.81 -6.37 7.06
N ILE A 56 15.05 -6.79 7.32
CA ILE A 56 16.26 -6.16 6.81
C ILE A 56 16.33 -6.28 5.28
N GLU A 57 15.98 -7.43 4.69
CA GLU A 57 15.90 -7.61 3.24
C GLU A 57 14.92 -6.63 2.58
N LYS A 58 13.73 -6.46 3.17
CA LYS A 58 12.75 -5.47 2.70
C LYS A 58 13.32 -4.04 2.77
N LYS A 59 14.02 -3.68 3.84
CA LYS A 59 14.68 -2.36 3.98
C LYS A 59 15.77 -2.16 2.92
N ILE A 60 16.56 -3.20 2.61
CA ILE A 60 17.58 -3.15 1.55
C ILE A 60 16.91 -2.89 0.19
N GLN A 61 15.85 -3.63 -0.15
CA GLN A 61 15.11 -3.47 -1.40
C GLN A 61 14.53 -2.05 -1.52
N GLN A 62 13.89 -1.53 -0.46
CA GLN A 62 13.38 -0.16 -0.42
C GLN A 62 14.48 0.87 -0.67
N THR A 63 15.65 0.69 -0.06
CA THR A 63 16.79 1.60 -0.22
C THR A 63 17.37 1.52 -1.64
N GLN A 64 17.37 0.34 -2.28
CA GLN A 64 17.78 0.19 -3.68
C GLN A 64 16.84 0.91 -4.64
N ASN A 65 15.53 0.82 -4.42
CA ASN A 65 14.54 1.53 -5.24
C ASN A 65 14.73 3.06 -5.14
N LEU A 66 15.11 3.59 -3.96
CA LEU A 66 15.45 5.01 -3.80
C LEU A 66 16.69 5.42 -4.61
N ILE A 67 17.72 4.58 -4.67
CA ILE A 67 18.90 4.82 -5.51
C ILE A 67 18.51 4.84 -6.99
N GLU A 68 17.68 3.90 -7.43
CA GLU A 68 17.21 3.84 -8.83
C GLU A 68 16.35 5.06 -9.19
N TYR A 69 15.51 5.51 -8.26
CA TYR A 69 14.77 6.75 -8.40
C TYR A 69 15.69 7.97 -8.51
N GLN A 70 16.72 8.09 -7.66
CA GLN A 70 17.71 9.18 -7.77
C GLN A 70 18.51 9.15 -9.08
N LYS A 71 18.83 7.95 -9.58
CA LYS A 71 19.51 7.80 -10.87
C LYS A 71 18.64 8.24 -12.03
N SER A 72 17.34 7.91 -12.01
CA SER A 72 16.41 8.31 -13.05
C SER A 72 16.02 9.80 -12.96
N SER A 73 16.05 10.40 -11.78
CA SER A 73 15.84 11.85 -11.61
C SER A 73 17.06 12.69 -12.02
N ASN A 74 18.28 12.18 -11.84
CA ASN A 74 19.52 12.90 -12.17
C ASN A 74 19.99 12.71 -13.62
N THR A 75 19.36 11.83 -14.39
CA THR A 75 19.49 11.87 -15.84
C THR A 75 18.72 13.07 -16.36
N GLU A 76 19.32 14.26 -16.21
CA GLU A 76 18.94 15.47 -16.90
C GLU A 76 18.83 15.15 -18.39
N TYR A 77 17.60 15.26 -18.88
CA TYR A 77 17.28 15.34 -20.29
C TYR A 77 18.03 16.55 -20.86
N THR A 78 19.24 16.33 -21.37
CA THR A 78 19.97 17.30 -22.18
C THR A 78 19.48 17.13 -23.62
N PRO A 79 18.59 18.01 -24.13
CA PRO A 79 18.25 18.00 -25.54
C PRO A 79 19.50 18.48 -26.30
N THR A 80 20.29 17.54 -26.79
CA THR A 80 21.41 17.85 -27.68
C THR A 80 20.82 18.26 -29.03
N PHE A 81 20.63 19.56 -29.21
CA PHE A 81 20.33 20.17 -30.51
C PHE A 81 21.65 20.44 -31.25
N GLN A 82 21.68 20.07 -32.54
CA GLN A 82 22.79 20.24 -33.52
C GLN A 82 23.92 19.20 -33.39
N GLN A 83 24.39 18.51 -34.44
CA GLN A 83 24.50 18.86 -35.85
C GLN A 83 24.22 17.66 -36.77
N ILE A 84 23.45 17.94 -37.82
CA ILE A 84 23.42 17.16 -39.06
C ILE A 84 24.80 17.33 -39.72
N ASN A 85 25.50 16.23 -39.96
CA ASN A 85 26.45 16.17 -41.06
C ASN A 85 26.45 14.79 -41.69
N GLU A 86 26.27 14.82 -43.01
CA GLU A 86 26.21 13.73 -43.94
C GLU A 86 27.53 12.95 -43.97
N LYS A 87 27.47 11.61 -44.01
CA LYS A 87 28.12 10.78 -45.05
C LYS A 87 27.90 9.27 -44.84
N ARG A 88 27.18 8.70 -45.81
CA ARG A 88 27.48 7.46 -46.57
C ARG A 88 27.93 6.18 -45.84
N ILE A 89 27.10 5.15 -46.09
CA ILE A 89 27.44 3.85 -46.73
C ILE A 89 27.60 2.62 -45.82
N THR A 90 26.62 1.71 -46.01
CA THR A 90 26.60 0.24 -45.95
C THR A 90 26.98 -0.48 -44.65
N SER A 91 26.01 -1.18 -44.08
CA SER A 91 25.97 -2.64 -44.19
C SER A 91 24.68 -3.22 -43.59
N ILE A 92 24.17 -4.23 -44.30
CA ILE A 92 23.01 -5.07 -44.03
C ILE A 92 23.14 -5.77 -42.66
N SER A 93 22.10 -5.71 -41.82
CA SER A 93 21.78 -6.80 -40.88
C SER A 93 20.34 -6.67 -40.36
N SER A 94 19.64 -7.79 -40.46
CA SER A 94 18.24 -8.02 -40.19
C SER A 94 17.93 -8.25 -38.71
N SER A 95 17.03 -7.45 -38.11
CA SER A 95 16.02 -7.96 -37.16
C SER A 95 14.95 -6.93 -36.78
N PRO A 96 13.73 -7.37 -36.40
CA PRO A 96 12.52 -6.58 -36.51
C PRO A 96 12.19 -5.72 -35.27
N ALA A 97 12.04 -4.42 -35.54
CA ALA A 97 11.04 -3.49 -34.99
C ALA A 97 10.62 -3.64 -33.51
N GLN A 98 11.44 -3.09 -32.60
CA GLN A 98 10.88 -2.49 -31.39
C GLN A 98 10.39 -1.08 -31.73
N LYS A 99 9.05 -0.90 -31.71
CA LYS A 99 8.42 0.42 -31.76
C LYS A 99 8.70 1.14 -30.45
N THR A 100 9.71 2.00 -30.46
CA THR A 100 9.86 3.06 -29.47
C THR A 100 8.71 4.05 -29.66
N TYR A 101 7.80 4.11 -28.70
CA TYR A 101 6.85 5.21 -28.59
C TYR A 101 7.62 6.44 -28.10
N SER A 102 8.13 7.22 -29.06
CA SER A 102 8.59 8.58 -28.83
C SER A 102 7.37 9.42 -28.47
N LYS A 103 7.15 9.63 -27.17
CA LYS A 103 6.15 10.56 -26.64
C LYS A 103 6.72 11.96 -26.85
N SER A 104 6.62 12.47 -28.08
CA SER A 104 6.80 13.88 -28.36
C SER A 104 5.80 14.64 -27.49
N SER A 105 6.32 15.40 -26.54
CA SER A 105 5.61 16.43 -25.80
C SER A 105 5.07 17.44 -26.79
N THR A 106 3.88 17.16 -27.31
CA THR A 106 3.00 18.19 -27.83
C THR A 106 2.71 19.07 -26.64
N GLU A 107 3.44 20.18 -26.51
CA GLU A 107 2.98 21.39 -25.84
C GLU A 107 1.74 21.88 -26.60
N SER A 108 0.66 21.11 -26.49
CA SER A 108 -0.65 21.50 -26.94
C SER A 108 -1.04 22.65 -26.02
N SER A 109 -0.99 23.87 -26.55
CA SER A 109 -1.87 25.00 -26.19
C SER A 109 -2.58 24.76 -24.86
N ILE A 110 -1.86 24.97 -23.75
CA ILE A 110 -2.47 24.88 -22.43
C ILE A 110 -3.55 25.95 -22.42
N ASP A 111 -4.78 25.51 -22.14
CA ASP A 111 -5.93 26.39 -21.98
C ASP A 111 -5.52 27.55 -21.05
N PRO A 112 -5.60 28.82 -21.51
CA PRO A 112 -5.18 29.97 -20.71
C PRO A 112 -5.88 30.04 -19.35
N GLU A 113 -7.07 29.43 -19.22
CA GLU A 113 -7.78 29.31 -17.95
C GLU A 113 -7.08 28.37 -16.96
N LYS A 114 -6.60 27.21 -17.43
CA LYS A 114 -5.80 26.27 -16.61
C LYS A 114 -4.45 26.82 -16.22
N GLN A 115 -3.86 27.67 -17.06
CA GLN A 115 -2.60 28.34 -16.70
C GLN A 115 -2.82 29.35 -15.58
N LYS A 116 -3.89 30.16 -15.64
CA LYS A 116 -4.28 31.06 -14.55
C LYS A 116 -4.57 30.31 -13.25
N GLU A 117 -5.26 29.18 -13.33
CA GLU A 117 -5.53 28.34 -12.15
C GLU A 117 -4.23 27.87 -11.49
N ARG A 118 -3.25 27.40 -12.27
CA ARG A 118 -1.93 27.00 -11.75
C ARG A 118 -1.15 28.14 -11.11
N GLU A 119 -1.22 29.33 -11.71
CA GLU A 119 -0.57 30.52 -11.16
C GLU A 119 -1.20 30.94 -9.81
N LEU A 120 -2.53 30.84 -9.70
CA LEU A 120 -3.24 31.09 -8.44
C LEU A 120 -2.89 30.05 -7.37
N ILE A 121 -2.85 28.75 -7.71
CA ILE A 121 -2.43 27.71 -6.78
C ILE A 121 -1.01 27.99 -6.25
N LYS A 122 -0.08 28.30 -7.17
CA LYS A 122 1.30 28.63 -6.78
C LYS A 122 1.37 29.86 -5.87
N SER A 123 0.59 30.90 -6.16
CA SER A 123 0.50 32.09 -5.32
C SER A 123 -0.03 31.77 -3.91
N ALA A 124 -1.01 30.86 -3.81
CA ALA A 124 -1.54 30.43 -2.51
C ALA A 124 -0.52 29.63 -1.70
N GLU A 125 0.26 28.77 -2.35
CA GLU A 125 1.35 28.01 -1.73
C GLU A 125 2.48 28.93 -1.24
N GLU A 126 2.89 29.91 -2.04
CA GLU A 126 3.88 30.91 -1.65
C GLU A 126 3.42 31.72 -0.42
N ALA A 127 2.13 32.06 -0.33
CA ALA A 127 1.56 32.72 0.85
C ALA A 127 1.64 31.82 2.10
N LEU A 128 1.39 30.51 1.98
CA LEU A 128 1.55 29.57 3.11
C LEU A 128 3.00 29.47 3.57
N ASP A 129 3.94 29.40 2.65
CA ASP A 129 5.37 29.35 2.98
C ASP A 129 5.82 30.62 3.72
N ARG A 130 5.33 31.79 3.31
CA ARG A 130 5.53 33.05 4.05
C ARG A 130 4.91 32.99 5.45
N GLY A 131 3.69 32.47 5.58
CA GLY A 131 3.00 32.30 6.87
C GLY A 131 3.79 31.41 7.83
N ASN A 132 4.24 30.26 7.35
CA ASN A 132 5.09 29.33 8.09
C ASN A 132 6.40 29.98 8.56
N LYS A 133 7.04 30.77 7.69
CA LYS A 133 8.25 31.52 8.03
C LYS A 133 7.99 32.57 9.13
N CYS A 134 6.87 33.29 9.06
CA CYS A 134 6.48 34.26 10.08
C CYS A 134 6.26 33.60 11.46
N ILE A 135 5.69 32.38 11.49
CA ILE A 135 5.56 31.60 12.74
C ILE A 135 6.94 31.30 13.35
N GLN A 136 7.93 30.91 12.52
CA GLN A 136 9.29 30.65 12.98
C GLN A 136 9.98 31.91 13.53
N GLU A 137 9.73 33.05 12.91
CA GLU A 137 10.22 34.37 13.33
C GLU A 137 9.43 34.95 14.52
N LYS A 138 8.36 34.26 14.95
CA LYS A 138 7.44 34.66 16.04
C LYS A 138 6.63 35.92 15.73
N ASP A 139 6.48 36.25 14.46
CA ASP A 139 5.54 37.29 14.00
C ASP A 139 4.18 36.65 13.68
N PHE A 140 3.41 36.40 14.74
CA PHE A 140 2.11 35.73 14.63
C PHE A 140 1.06 36.58 13.88
N ILE A 141 1.21 37.91 13.87
CA ILE A 141 0.29 38.81 13.16
C ILE A 141 0.53 38.70 11.65
N ALA A 142 1.80 38.74 11.23
CA ALA A 142 2.16 38.53 9.82
C ALA A 142 1.80 37.12 9.35
N ALA A 143 1.98 36.11 10.20
CA ALA A 143 1.56 34.74 9.89
C ALA A 143 0.06 34.67 9.59
N LYS A 144 -0.80 35.21 10.48
CA LYS A 144 -2.26 35.19 10.31
C LYS A 144 -2.70 35.80 8.98
N ARG A 145 -2.13 36.95 8.60
CA ARG A 145 -2.41 37.61 7.30
C ARG A 145 -2.04 36.73 6.10
N CYS A 146 -0.90 36.05 6.14
CA CYS A 146 -0.46 35.17 5.05
C CYS A 146 -1.36 33.94 4.88
N TYR A 147 -1.85 33.38 6.00
CA TYR A 147 -2.82 32.28 5.96
C TYR A 147 -4.19 32.73 5.45
N GLU A 148 -4.66 33.92 5.86
CA GLU A 148 -5.89 34.53 5.33
C GLU A 148 -5.80 34.77 3.82
N GLU A 149 -4.67 35.30 3.33
CA GLU A 149 -4.39 35.50 1.90
C GLU A 149 -4.47 34.17 1.13
N SER A 150 -3.85 33.11 1.64
CA SER A 150 -3.90 31.79 1.01
C SER A 150 -5.32 31.20 0.98
N ILE A 151 -6.07 31.33 2.08
CA ILE A 151 -7.46 30.88 2.18
C ILE A 151 -8.34 31.60 1.15
N GLU A 152 -8.18 32.91 0.99
CA GLU A 152 -8.93 33.70 0.02
C GLU A 152 -8.65 33.23 -1.41
N ILE A 153 -7.39 32.98 -1.76
CA ILE A 153 -7.01 32.46 -3.07
C ILE A 153 -7.63 31.08 -3.31
N PHE A 154 -7.54 30.14 -2.36
CA PHE A 154 -8.14 28.80 -2.52
C PHE A 154 -9.67 28.83 -2.63
N ARG A 155 -10.35 29.75 -1.91
CA ARG A 155 -11.80 29.95 -2.05
C ARG A 155 -12.17 30.48 -3.44
N ASN A 156 -11.37 31.37 -3.99
CA ASN A 156 -11.59 31.95 -5.32
C ASN A 156 -11.39 30.93 -6.46
N ILE A 157 -10.47 29.96 -6.28
CA ILE A 157 -10.27 28.87 -7.25
C ILE A 157 -11.45 27.89 -7.23
N GLY A 158 -12.02 27.59 -6.04
CA GLY A 158 -13.11 26.63 -5.85
C GLY A 158 -12.65 25.16 -5.92
N GLY A 159 -13.39 24.23 -5.30
CA GLY A 159 -13.02 22.81 -5.27
C GLY A 159 -11.89 22.45 -4.31
N TRP A 160 -11.45 23.41 -3.49
CA TRP A 160 -10.40 23.26 -2.46
C TRP A 160 -10.95 23.40 -1.03
N GLU A 161 -12.24 23.13 -0.82
CA GLU A 161 -12.94 23.37 0.46
C GLU A 161 -12.30 22.61 1.63
N ARG A 162 -11.77 21.41 1.38
CA ARG A 162 -11.05 20.64 2.41
C ARG A 162 -9.76 21.34 2.84
N GLN A 163 -9.01 21.91 1.89
CA GLN A 163 -7.76 22.59 2.19
C GLN A 163 -8.02 23.90 2.94
N VAL A 164 -9.07 24.63 2.54
CA VAL A 164 -9.56 25.81 3.27
C VAL A 164 -9.90 25.48 4.72
N GLN A 165 -10.65 24.39 4.98
CA GLN A 165 -10.99 23.99 6.35
C GLN A 165 -9.77 23.61 7.20
N ILE A 166 -8.73 23.04 6.59
CA ILE A 166 -7.48 22.75 7.30
C ILE A 166 -6.78 24.05 7.66
N LEU A 167 -6.66 24.98 6.70
CA LEU A 167 -6.01 26.27 6.91
C LEU A 167 -6.76 27.14 7.93
N GLU A 168 -8.09 27.11 7.97
CA GLU A 168 -8.90 27.79 8.99
C GLU A 168 -8.61 27.27 10.40
N LYS A 169 -8.46 25.95 10.57
CA LYS A 169 -8.08 25.36 11.86
C LYS A 169 -6.66 25.74 12.27
N GLU A 170 -5.73 25.76 11.32
CA GLU A 170 -4.37 26.23 11.60
C GLU A 170 -4.35 27.72 11.96
N LEU A 171 -5.21 28.54 11.34
CA LEU A 171 -5.39 29.94 11.68
C LEU A 171 -5.81 30.12 13.15
N ASP A 172 -6.73 29.30 13.64
CA ASP A 172 -7.16 29.31 15.05
C ASP A 172 -6.02 28.88 16.00
N ASN A 173 -5.18 27.93 15.59
CA ASN A 173 -4.03 27.47 16.37
C ASN A 173 -2.92 28.53 16.51
N ILE A 174 -2.83 29.50 15.60
CA ILE A 174 -1.81 30.56 15.65
C ILE A 174 -1.93 31.40 16.94
N ASP A 175 -3.16 31.66 17.39
CA ASP A 175 -3.40 32.41 18.63
C ASP A 175 -2.92 31.61 19.87
N ASP A 176 -3.10 30.28 19.85
CA ASP A 176 -2.56 29.38 20.89
C ASP A 176 -1.02 29.36 20.88
N TYR A 177 -0.39 29.36 19.71
CA TYR A 177 1.07 29.44 19.60
C TYR A 177 1.61 30.76 20.15
N ALA A 178 0.94 31.88 19.87
CA ALA A 178 1.29 33.18 20.42
C ALA A 178 1.19 33.20 21.96
N GLU A 179 0.14 32.61 22.53
CA GLU A 179 -0.01 32.49 23.98
C GLU A 179 1.07 31.63 24.65
N GLN A 180 1.37 30.47 24.07
CA GLN A 180 2.40 29.57 24.58
C GLN A 180 3.77 30.26 24.57
N HIS A 181 4.07 31.00 23.51
CA HIS A 181 5.30 31.79 23.42
C HIS A 181 5.35 32.92 24.45
N LYS A 182 4.24 33.62 24.67
CA LYS A 182 4.11 34.65 25.72
C LYS A 182 4.27 34.08 27.14
N LYS A 183 3.83 32.84 27.38
CA LYS A 183 4.04 32.13 28.65
C LYS A 183 5.52 31.74 28.83
N ALA A 184 6.19 31.30 27.77
CA ALA A 184 7.60 30.92 27.79
C ALA A 184 8.57 32.11 27.90
N SER A 185 8.20 33.28 27.38
CA SER A 185 9.03 34.50 27.40
C SER A 185 8.90 35.34 28.67
N LYS A 186 7.95 35.04 29.57
CA LYS A 186 7.94 35.64 30.90
C LYS A 186 9.21 35.21 31.64
N PRO A 187 10.12 36.14 32.00
CA PRO A 187 11.32 35.77 32.73
C PRO A 187 10.88 35.12 34.03
N THR A 188 11.17 33.83 34.16
CA THR A 188 11.10 33.14 35.44
C THR A 188 12.03 33.93 36.36
N LYS A 189 11.45 34.71 37.28
CA LYS A 189 12.18 35.27 38.41
C LYS A 189 12.78 34.08 39.14
N SER A 190 14.02 33.79 38.79
CA SER A 190 14.85 32.76 39.39
C SER A 190 15.11 33.18 40.82
N THR A 191 14.23 32.76 41.73
CA THR A 191 14.60 32.52 43.13
C THR A 191 15.46 31.26 43.15
N HIS A 192 16.69 31.35 42.63
CA HIS A 192 17.76 30.46 43.04
C HIS A 192 18.22 30.94 44.42
N GLU A 193 17.53 30.46 45.46
CA GLU A 193 18.18 30.23 46.74
C GLU A 193 19.28 29.20 46.50
N THR A 194 20.51 29.67 46.36
CA THR A 194 21.72 28.86 46.46
C THR A 194 21.76 28.24 47.86
N LYS A 195 21.33 26.98 47.98
CA LYS A 195 21.65 26.15 49.14
C LYS A 195 23.15 25.83 49.12
N SER A 196 23.96 26.75 49.66
CA SER A 196 25.32 26.42 50.10
C SER A 196 25.23 25.57 51.37
N TYR A 197 26.01 24.50 51.41
CA TYR A 197 26.23 23.69 52.62
C TYR A 197 26.70 24.59 53.79
N PRO A 198 26.19 24.39 55.01
CA PRO A 198 26.62 25.17 56.17
C PRO A 198 27.96 24.62 56.67
N SER A 199 29.05 25.29 56.29
CA SER A 199 30.29 25.25 57.07
C SER A 199 30.31 26.47 57.97
N SER A 200 30.31 26.17 59.27
CA SER A 200 30.86 26.97 60.37
C SER A 200 30.48 28.45 60.50
N MET A 201 29.88 28.71 61.67
CA MET A 201 30.05 29.90 62.50
C MET A 201 29.29 31.19 62.17
N ASN A 202 28.80 31.73 63.29
CA ASN A 202 28.49 33.13 63.61
C ASN A 202 27.17 33.76 63.15
N MET A 203 26.28 33.87 64.16
CA MET A 203 25.83 35.11 64.81
C MET A 203 25.28 36.24 63.93
N GLY A 204 24.04 36.64 64.24
CA GLY A 204 23.44 37.91 63.82
C GLY A 204 21.98 37.74 63.41
N ILE A 205 21.04 37.62 64.37
CA ILE A 205 20.09 38.68 64.74
C ILE A 205 19.27 39.22 63.56
N SER A 206 17.95 38.97 63.59
CA SER A 206 16.82 39.88 63.30
C SER A 206 15.59 39.02 62.94
N SER A 207 14.62 38.77 63.82
CA SER A 207 13.51 39.67 64.21
C SER A 207 12.57 40.03 63.06
N THR A 208 11.41 39.36 63.01
CA THR A 208 10.02 39.89 62.85
C THR A 208 9.07 38.67 62.92
N ARG A 209 8.40 38.34 64.03
CA ARG A 209 7.32 39.04 64.78
C ARG A 209 6.03 39.15 63.94
N THR A 210 4.94 38.52 64.41
CA THR A 210 3.48 38.73 64.14
C THR A 210 2.79 37.35 64.18
N SER A 211 1.85 36.96 65.05
CA SER A 211 1.18 37.60 66.18
C SER A 211 0.68 36.49 67.09
N GLN A 212 1.00 36.62 68.37
CA GLN A 212 0.37 35.89 69.45
C GLN A 212 -1.07 36.40 69.61
N ASN A 213 -2.05 35.52 69.67
CA ASN A 213 -3.36 35.84 70.23
C ASN A 213 -3.49 35.05 71.54
N ILE A 214 -3.12 35.75 72.62
CA ILE A 214 -3.20 35.30 74.01
C ILE A 214 -4.63 35.64 74.46
N ASN A 215 -5.48 34.63 74.60
CA ASN A 215 -6.72 34.78 75.35
C ASN A 215 -6.50 34.23 76.77
N THR A 216 -6.24 35.19 77.65
CA THR A 216 -6.57 35.27 79.08
C THR A 216 -7.16 34.02 79.74
N TYR A 217 -6.30 33.31 80.47
CA TYR A 217 -6.68 32.48 81.60
C TYR A 217 -6.97 33.39 82.80
N THR A 218 -8.23 33.52 83.19
CA THR A 218 -8.62 34.02 84.51
C THR A 218 -8.42 32.90 85.52
N ASP A 219 -7.35 33.05 86.31
CA ASP A 219 -6.98 32.19 87.42
C ASP A 219 -7.86 32.55 88.64
N ILE A 220 -9.02 31.90 88.74
CA ILE A 220 -9.89 31.98 89.92
C ILE A 220 -9.39 30.93 90.91
N LYS A 221 -8.57 31.36 91.88
CA LYS A 221 -8.22 30.60 93.09
C LYS A 221 -9.47 30.46 93.97
N GLU A 222 -10.24 29.40 93.77
CA GLU A 222 -11.21 28.93 94.75
C GLU A 222 -10.49 28.23 95.91
N LYS A 223 -10.66 28.78 97.12
CA LYS A 223 -10.26 28.18 98.39
C LYS A 223 -11.05 26.89 98.60
N SER A 224 -10.46 25.75 98.28
CA SER A 224 -11.03 24.45 98.66
C SER A 224 -10.83 24.21 100.16
N SER A 225 -11.92 24.27 100.91
CA SER A 225 -12.04 23.64 102.23
C SER A 225 -11.55 22.19 102.17
N PRO A 226 -11.02 21.62 103.27
CA PRO A 226 -10.60 20.22 103.31
C PRO A 226 -11.83 19.33 103.19
N LEU A 227 -12.17 18.97 101.94
CA LEU A 227 -13.15 17.93 101.64
C LEU A 227 -12.71 16.65 102.35
N SER A 228 -13.66 16.04 103.06
CA SER A 228 -13.48 14.75 103.73
C SER A 228 -12.91 13.73 102.73
N SER A 229 -12.07 12.80 103.18
CA SER A 229 -11.47 11.75 102.33
C SER A 229 -12.51 10.99 101.50
N GLU A 230 -13.76 10.96 101.96
CA GLU A 230 -14.89 10.36 101.25
C GLU A 230 -15.32 11.14 100.00
N GLU A 231 -15.27 12.47 100.01
CA GLU A 231 -15.66 13.31 98.87
C GLU A 231 -14.61 13.27 97.75
N ARG A 232 -13.32 13.15 98.10
CA ARG A 232 -12.25 12.89 97.11
C ARG A 232 -12.47 11.56 96.39
N ARG A 233 -12.85 10.51 97.14
CA ARG A 233 -13.18 9.19 96.56
C ARG A 233 -14.42 9.25 95.67
N ARG A 234 -15.46 10.00 96.04
CA ARG A 234 -16.66 10.21 95.20
C ARG A 234 -16.33 11.00 93.92
N LYS A 235 -15.47 12.02 94.01
CA LYS A 235 -15.00 12.80 92.85
C LYS A 235 -14.15 11.94 91.91
N GLU A 236 -13.22 11.16 92.43
CA GLU A 236 -12.40 10.23 91.65
C GLU A 236 -13.25 9.15 90.94
N ILE A 237 -14.29 8.63 91.62
CA ILE A 237 -15.24 7.70 91.01
C ILE A 237 -15.99 8.36 89.85
N ARG A 238 -16.48 9.61 90.03
CA ARG A 238 -17.16 10.37 88.96
C ARG A 238 -16.24 10.62 87.77
N GLU A 239 -15.02 11.09 88.01
CA GLU A 239 -14.01 11.32 86.95
C GLU A 239 -13.68 10.02 86.21
N ARG A 240 -13.52 8.89 86.91
CA ARG A 240 -13.32 7.58 86.27
C ARG A 240 -14.52 7.12 85.47
N THR A 241 -15.75 7.36 85.94
CA THR A 241 -16.95 7.01 85.18
C THR A 241 -17.14 7.89 83.96
N GLU A 242 -16.87 9.20 84.06
CA GLU A 242 -16.91 10.15 82.95
C GLU A 242 -15.86 9.82 81.89
N GLU A 243 -14.63 9.48 82.30
CA GLU A 243 -13.57 9.06 81.38
C GLU A 243 -13.94 7.76 80.67
N ARG A 244 -14.54 6.77 81.36
CA ARG A 244 -15.06 5.55 80.73
C ARG A 244 -16.18 5.84 79.73
N ILE A 245 -17.09 6.77 80.05
CA ILE A 245 -18.16 7.19 79.12
C ILE A 245 -17.53 7.87 77.90
N ARG A 246 -16.56 8.77 78.09
CA ARG A 246 -15.85 9.46 77.01
C ARG A 246 -15.11 8.49 76.09
N GLN A 247 -14.40 7.52 76.66
CA GLN A 247 -13.71 6.46 75.89
C GLN A 247 -14.71 5.58 75.13
N ALA A 248 -15.84 5.23 75.74
CA ALA A 248 -16.91 4.47 75.07
C ALA A 248 -17.56 5.26 73.92
N GLU A 249 -17.80 6.56 74.10
CA GLU A 249 -18.30 7.44 73.05
C GLU A 249 -17.30 7.62 71.90
N GLU A 250 -16.01 7.80 72.22
CA GLU A 250 -14.96 7.89 71.22
C GLU A 250 -14.83 6.57 70.44
N ALA A 251 -14.89 5.43 71.11
CA ALA A 251 -14.92 4.12 70.48
C ALA A 251 -16.13 3.96 69.54
N ARG A 252 -17.34 4.39 69.96
CA ARG A 252 -18.54 4.42 69.10
C ARG A 252 -18.35 5.34 67.89
N LYS A 253 -17.82 6.55 68.09
CA LYS A 253 -17.51 7.50 66.99
C LYS A 253 -16.48 6.91 66.03
N ARG A 254 -15.46 6.21 66.53
CA ARG A 254 -14.46 5.51 65.71
C ARG A 254 -15.07 4.37 64.92
N GLN A 255 -15.93 3.55 65.54
CA GLN A 255 -16.64 2.46 64.86
C GLN A 255 -17.58 3.00 63.77
N GLN A 256 -18.31 4.08 64.03
CA GLN A 256 -19.14 4.75 63.03
C GLN A 256 -18.30 5.31 61.88
N ARG A 257 -17.15 5.94 62.16
CA ARG A 257 -16.21 6.41 61.13
C ARG A 257 -15.66 5.26 60.28
N MET A 258 -15.31 4.13 60.91
CA MET A 258 -14.86 2.93 60.20
C MET A 258 -15.94 2.34 59.30
N SER A 259 -17.19 2.22 59.80
CA SER A 259 -18.33 1.76 59.00
C SER A 259 -18.63 2.71 57.83
N LYS A 260 -18.62 4.03 58.06
CA LYS A 260 -18.78 5.03 56.99
C LYS A 260 -17.66 4.91 55.95
N ARG A 261 -16.40 4.76 56.38
CA ARG A 261 -15.26 4.53 55.47
C ARG A 261 -15.42 3.24 54.66
N GLN A 262 -15.85 2.15 55.29
CA GLN A 262 -16.11 0.88 54.59
C GLN A 262 -17.19 1.03 53.52
N LYS A 263 -18.31 1.71 53.84
CA LYS A 263 -19.38 1.99 52.87
C LYS A 263 -18.90 2.82 51.68
N ILE A 264 -18.13 3.88 51.93
CA ILE A 264 -17.55 4.73 50.87
C ILE A 264 -16.59 3.91 49.99
N VAL A 265 -15.76 3.06 50.58
CA VAL A 265 -14.82 2.21 49.83
C VAL A 265 -15.57 1.17 48.99
N SER A 266 -16.61 0.52 49.53
CA SER A 266 -17.41 -0.43 48.77
C SER A 266 -18.18 0.23 47.63
N GLU A 267 -18.75 1.42 47.85
CA GLU A 267 -19.46 2.18 46.83
C GLU A 267 -18.52 2.64 45.71
N LYS A 268 -17.32 3.14 46.06
CA LYS A 268 -16.28 3.50 45.09
C LYS A 268 -15.84 2.28 44.27
N LYS A 269 -15.71 1.11 44.90
CA LYS A 269 -15.37 -0.15 44.22
C LYS A 269 -16.48 -0.60 43.25
N GLN A 270 -17.76 -0.46 43.64
CA GLN A 270 -18.90 -0.75 42.78
C GLN A 270 -18.95 0.17 41.56
N ARG A 271 -18.82 1.49 41.75
CA ARG A 271 -18.78 2.47 40.64
C ARG A 271 -17.63 2.20 39.66
N ALA A 272 -16.46 1.85 40.18
CA ALA A 272 -15.31 1.48 39.35
C ALA A 272 -15.56 0.19 38.55
N LEU A 273 -16.20 -0.81 39.16
CA LEU A 273 -16.57 -2.05 38.48
C LEU A 273 -17.62 -1.81 37.38
N GLU A 274 -18.66 -1.03 37.67
CA GLU A 274 -19.69 -0.65 36.69
C GLU A 274 -19.10 0.13 35.51
N THR A 275 -18.19 1.06 35.78
CA THR A 275 -17.48 1.82 34.73
C THR A 275 -16.65 0.88 33.86
N ARG A 276 -15.96 -0.09 34.46
CA ARG A 276 -15.19 -1.10 33.73
C ARG A 276 -16.09 -1.99 32.86
N MET A 277 -17.24 -2.43 33.38
CA MET A 277 -18.20 -3.24 32.61
C MET A 277 -18.73 -2.46 31.40
N LYS A 278 -19.09 -1.18 31.57
CA LYS A 278 -19.53 -0.31 30.47
C LYS A 278 -18.45 -0.10 29.40
N MET A 279 -17.19 0.04 29.81
CA MET A 279 -16.07 0.16 28.86
C MET A 279 -15.83 -1.15 28.10
N GLU A 280 -15.92 -2.29 28.77
CA GLU A 280 -15.78 -3.61 28.13
C GLU A 280 -16.91 -3.89 27.13
N GLU A 281 -18.16 -3.56 27.49
CA GLU A 281 -19.31 -3.69 26.59
C GLU A 281 -19.17 -2.81 25.34
N LYS A 282 -18.72 -1.55 25.50
CA LYS A 282 -18.41 -0.67 24.36
C LYS A 282 -17.34 -1.28 23.45
N LYS A 283 -16.26 -1.77 24.04
CA LYS A 283 -15.17 -2.41 23.29
C LYS A 283 -15.65 -3.64 22.52
N GLN A 284 -16.48 -4.49 23.12
CA GLN A 284 -17.06 -5.65 22.44
C GLN A 284 -17.98 -5.25 21.30
N ASN A 285 -18.75 -4.18 21.45
CA ASN A 285 -19.60 -3.65 20.38
C ASN A 285 -18.79 -3.06 19.23
N GLU A 286 -17.73 -2.31 19.53
CA GLU A 286 -16.77 -1.82 18.52
C GLU A 286 -16.11 -2.98 17.77
N GLU A 287 -15.66 -4.02 18.48
CA GLU A 287 -15.04 -5.19 17.86
C GLU A 287 -16.00 -5.95 16.93
N LYS A 288 -17.29 -6.05 17.28
CA LYS A 288 -18.31 -6.65 16.40
C LYS A 288 -18.49 -5.85 15.11
N LEU A 289 -18.57 -4.52 15.21
CA LEU A 289 -18.70 -3.64 14.05
C LEU A 289 -17.46 -3.72 13.14
N ILE A 290 -16.26 -3.82 13.71
CA ILE A 290 -15.02 -4.02 12.95
C ILE A 290 -15.08 -5.34 12.17
N LYS A 291 -15.41 -6.45 12.83
CA LYS A 291 -15.51 -7.77 12.16
C LYS A 291 -16.55 -7.79 11.05
N GLU A 292 -17.69 -7.13 11.25
CA GLU A 292 -18.70 -6.98 10.20
C GLU A 292 -18.19 -6.17 9.00
N ALA A 293 -17.51 -5.06 9.25
CA ALA A 293 -16.92 -4.23 8.21
C ALA A 293 -15.86 -5.00 7.40
N GLU A 294 -14.96 -5.71 8.09
CA GLU A 294 -13.93 -6.55 7.48
C GLU A 294 -14.53 -7.65 6.59
N LYS A 295 -15.59 -8.30 7.05
CA LYS A 295 -16.33 -9.29 6.25
C LYS A 295 -16.87 -8.70 4.96
N PHE A 296 -17.45 -7.49 5.00
CA PHE A 296 -17.92 -6.82 3.79
C PHE A 296 -16.77 -6.45 2.84
N LEU A 297 -15.62 -6.04 3.37
CA LEU A 297 -14.43 -5.75 2.55
C LEU A 297 -13.88 -7.01 1.86
N GLU A 298 -13.82 -8.13 2.55
CA GLU A 298 -13.38 -9.41 1.98
C GLU A 298 -14.34 -9.86 0.87
N GLN A 299 -15.65 -9.80 1.12
CA GLN A 299 -16.66 -10.09 0.11
C GLN A 299 -16.56 -9.15 -1.09
N ALA A 300 -16.34 -7.84 -0.86
CA ALA A 300 -16.18 -6.87 -1.94
C ALA A 300 -14.99 -7.21 -2.84
N LYS A 301 -13.84 -7.54 -2.25
CA LYS A 301 -12.63 -7.96 -2.98
C LYS A 301 -12.90 -9.19 -3.85
N ASN A 302 -13.54 -10.21 -3.28
CA ASN A 302 -13.92 -11.41 -4.05
C ASN A 302 -14.82 -11.06 -5.24
N GLN A 303 -15.73 -10.09 -5.10
CA GLN A 303 -16.56 -9.64 -6.22
C GLN A 303 -15.80 -8.85 -7.29
N VAL A 304 -14.77 -8.09 -6.90
CA VAL A 304 -13.86 -7.44 -7.87
C VAL A 304 -13.11 -8.49 -8.68
N ASP A 305 -12.58 -9.53 -8.03
CA ASP A 305 -11.86 -10.62 -8.70
C ASP A 305 -12.75 -11.39 -9.68
N ASN A 306 -14.02 -11.58 -9.30
CA ASN A 306 -15.06 -12.17 -10.15
C ASN A 306 -15.61 -11.22 -11.22
N LYS A 307 -15.10 -9.99 -11.33
CA LYS A 307 -15.54 -8.94 -12.27
C LYS A 307 -17.00 -8.51 -12.07
N GLN A 308 -17.56 -8.71 -10.88
CA GLN A 308 -18.89 -8.25 -10.46
C GLN A 308 -18.79 -6.87 -9.79
N PHE A 309 -18.45 -5.85 -10.57
CA PHE A 309 -18.12 -4.51 -10.06
C PHE A 309 -19.29 -3.80 -9.34
N ASP A 310 -20.53 -4.02 -9.79
CA ASP A 310 -21.70 -3.37 -9.18
C ASP A 310 -22.02 -3.95 -7.80
N ASP A 311 -21.88 -5.27 -7.64
CA ASP A 311 -22.05 -5.95 -6.34
C ASP A 311 -20.92 -5.58 -5.37
N ALA A 312 -19.68 -5.51 -5.86
CA ALA A 312 -18.53 -5.04 -5.08
C ALA A 312 -18.76 -3.62 -4.53
N LYS A 313 -19.29 -2.72 -5.38
CA LYS A 313 -19.64 -1.34 -4.98
C LYS A 313 -20.71 -1.32 -3.88
N GLY A 314 -21.70 -2.20 -3.95
CA GLY A 314 -22.70 -2.39 -2.89
C GLY A 314 -22.07 -2.78 -1.55
N LEU A 315 -21.17 -3.77 -1.57
CA LEU A 315 -20.48 -4.27 -0.37
C LEU A 315 -19.54 -3.22 0.25
N TYR A 316 -18.78 -2.48 -0.57
CA TYR A 316 -17.97 -1.37 -0.06
C TYR A 316 -18.81 -0.28 0.62
N ARG A 317 -20.00 0.04 0.08
CA ARG A 317 -20.93 0.98 0.74
C ARG A 317 -21.43 0.47 2.10
N MET A 318 -21.64 -0.84 2.24
CA MET A 318 -21.98 -1.45 3.53
C MET A 318 -20.83 -1.33 4.53
N ALA A 319 -19.59 -1.59 4.10
CA ALA A 319 -18.40 -1.41 4.93
C ALA A 319 -18.22 0.06 5.35
N ILE A 320 -18.41 1.02 4.43
CA ILE A 320 -18.38 2.46 4.73
C ILE A 320 -19.38 2.81 5.83
N LYS A 321 -20.61 2.29 5.79
CA LYS A 321 -21.62 2.55 6.82
C LYS A 321 -21.13 2.11 8.21
N LYS A 322 -20.52 0.93 8.30
CA LYS A 322 -19.96 0.38 9.55
C LYS A 322 -18.77 1.20 10.06
N PHE A 323 -17.86 1.63 9.18
CA PHE A 323 -16.75 2.51 9.59
C PHE A 323 -17.19 3.92 10.00
N LYS A 324 -18.27 4.45 9.41
CA LYS A 324 -18.88 5.70 9.88
C LYS A 324 -19.47 5.56 11.28
N GLU A 325 -20.12 4.44 11.59
CA GLU A 325 -20.63 4.14 12.94
C GLU A 325 -19.49 4.07 13.98
N LEU A 326 -18.29 3.65 13.57
CA LEU A 326 -17.07 3.61 14.39
C LEU A 326 -16.32 4.95 14.49
N GLY A 327 -16.66 5.96 13.68
CA GLY A 327 -15.93 7.24 13.60
C GLY A 327 -14.57 7.14 12.88
N TRP A 328 -14.36 6.11 12.06
CA TRP A 328 -13.10 5.85 11.35
C TRP A 328 -13.11 6.53 9.97
N PHE A 329 -13.10 7.86 9.95
CA PHE A 329 -13.31 8.64 8.72
C PHE A 329 -12.18 8.50 7.68
N SER A 330 -10.93 8.25 8.09
CA SER A 330 -9.84 8.04 7.12
C SER A 330 -10.07 6.79 6.27
N GLN A 331 -10.55 5.71 6.88
CA GLN A 331 -10.90 4.47 6.18
C GLN A 331 -12.09 4.70 5.26
N VAL A 332 -13.05 5.52 5.67
CA VAL A 332 -14.21 5.90 4.85
C VAL A 332 -13.76 6.64 3.59
N ASP A 333 -12.86 7.62 3.70
CA ASP A 333 -12.32 8.36 2.55
C ASP A 333 -11.65 7.40 1.55
N ASN A 334 -10.77 6.53 2.04
CA ASN A 334 -10.09 5.53 1.20
C ASN A 334 -11.08 4.60 0.47
N LEU A 335 -12.16 4.21 1.14
CA LEU A 335 -13.19 3.36 0.53
C LEU A 335 -14.05 4.10 -0.49
N TYR A 336 -14.26 5.41 -0.33
CA TYR A 336 -14.91 6.23 -1.36
C TYR A 336 -14.05 6.32 -2.62
N ASP A 337 -12.74 6.50 -2.46
CA ASP A 337 -11.80 6.49 -3.59
C ASP A 337 -11.78 5.12 -4.27
N GLU A 338 -11.79 4.03 -3.51
CA GLU A 338 -11.87 2.68 -4.08
C GLU A 338 -13.18 2.46 -4.85
N VAL A 339 -14.31 2.93 -4.31
CA VAL A 339 -15.61 2.89 -4.99
C VAL A 339 -15.61 3.69 -6.29
N LYS A 340 -14.90 4.81 -6.35
CA LYS A 340 -14.70 5.60 -7.57
C LYS A 340 -13.80 4.87 -8.57
N ASN A 341 -12.71 4.25 -8.09
CA ASN A 341 -11.79 3.47 -8.91
C ASN A 341 -12.45 2.23 -9.54
N LEU A 342 -13.44 1.63 -8.88
CA LEU A 342 -14.20 0.50 -9.44
C LEU A 342 -14.88 0.83 -10.77
N GLU A 343 -15.35 2.08 -10.97
CA GLU A 343 -15.94 2.49 -12.24
C GLU A 343 -14.89 2.52 -13.35
N GLN A 344 -13.68 2.97 -13.03
CA GLN A 344 -12.55 2.94 -13.96
C GLN A 344 -12.15 1.50 -14.31
N TYR A 345 -12.06 0.62 -13.32
CA TYR A 345 -11.76 -0.81 -13.55
C TYR A 345 -12.81 -1.49 -14.42
N LYS A 346 -14.10 -1.16 -14.24
CA LYS A 346 -15.19 -1.63 -15.07
C LYS A 346 -15.02 -1.19 -16.53
N LEU A 347 -14.73 0.10 -16.77
CA LEU A 347 -14.50 0.64 -18.11
C LEU A 347 -13.29 -0.01 -18.79
N ASP A 348 -12.17 -0.14 -18.09
CA ASP A 348 -10.95 -0.74 -18.62
C ASP A 348 -11.15 -2.23 -18.95
N HIS A 349 -11.90 -2.96 -18.12
CA HIS A 349 -12.27 -4.35 -18.39
C HIS A 349 -13.11 -4.50 -19.67
N PHE A 350 -14.13 -3.66 -19.86
CA PHE A 350 -14.93 -3.66 -21.09
C PHE A 350 -14.12 -3.28 -22.32
N LYS A 351 -13.23 -2.29 -22.21
CA LYS A 351 -12.33 -1.90 -23.29
C LYS A 351 -11.46 -3.07 -23.72
N LYS A 352 -10.85 -3.77 -22.75
CA LYS A 352 -10.02 -4.95 -23.00
C LYS A 352 -10.80 -6.11 -23.62
N GLN A 353 -12.05 -6.33 -23.21
CA GLN A 353 -12.92 -7.33 -23.85
C GLN A 353 -13.19 -7.00 -25.31
N ARG A 354 -13.52 -5.73 -25.61
CA ARG A 354 -13.79 -5.27 -26.97
C ARG A 354 -12.57 -5.42 -27.89
N GLU A 355 -11.39 -5.04 -27.41
CA GLU A 355 -10.14 -5.19 -28.15
C GLU A 355 -9.82 -6.67 -28.45
N GLU A 356 -10.06 -7.57 -27.48
CA GLU A 356 -9.85 -9.01 -27.64
C GLU A 356 -10.85 -9.63 -28.65
N GLU A 357 -12.12 -9.21 -28.61
CA GLU A 357 -13.13 -9.62 -29.58
C GLU A 357 -12.78 -9.16 -31.00
N GLU A 358 -12.32 -7.92 -31.16
CA GLU A 358 -11.88 -7.39 -32.44
C GLU A 358 -10.66 -8.16 -32.97
N ARG A 359 -9.70 -8.49 -32.09
CA ARG A 359 -8.54 -9.33 -32.43
C ARG A 359 -8.97 -10.71 -32.91
N ARG A 360 -9.90 -11.36 -32.20
CA ARG A 360 -10.45 -12.66 -32.59
C ARG A 360 -11.21 -12.59 -33.91
N LYS A 361 -11.97 -11.51 -34.14
CA LYS A 361 -12.67 -11.27 -35.42
C LYS A 361 -11.67 -11.14 -36.56
N LYS A 362 -10.64 -10.30 -36.43
CA LYS A 362 -9.57 -10.15 -37.44
C LYS A 362 -8.87 -11.48 -37.75
N GLN A 363 -8.62 -12.31 -36.74
CA GLN A 363 -8.04 -13.64 -36.95
C GLN A 363 -8.99 -14.58 -37.72
N ARG A 364 -10.29 -14.58 -37.40
CA ARG A 364 -11.30 -15.35 -38.12
C ARG A 364 -11.42 -14.89 -39.57
N ASP A 365 -11.48 -13.58 -39.79
CA ASP A 365 -11.59 -12.99 -41.13
C ASP A 365 -10.34 -13.32 -41.98
N ALA A 366 -9.14 -13.19 -41.40
CA ALA A 366 -7.89 -13.57 -42.05
C ALA A 366 -7.83 -15.07 -42.39
N PHE A 367 -8.32 -15.92 -41.49
CA PHE A 367 -8.39 -17.36 -41.73
C PHE A 367 -9.40 -17.71 -42.83
N GLN A 368 -10.59 -17.10 -42.82
CA GLN A 368 -11.60 -17.27 -43.86
C GLN A 368 -11.06 -16.82 -45.23
N LYS A 369 -10.38 -15.67 -45.28
CA LYS A 369 -9.73 -15.18 -46.49
C LYS A 369 -8.70 -16.19 -47.02
N ARG A 370 -7.84 -16.74 -46.15
CA ARG A 370 -6.88 -17.78 -46.54
C ARG A 370 -7.55 -19.05 -47.07
N ILE A 371 -8.67 -19.47 -46.47
CA ILE A 371 -9.46 -20.60 -47.00
C ILE A 371 -9.98 -20.29 -48.40
N GLN A 372 -10.50 -19.08 -48.63
CA GLN A 372 -10.98 -18.66 -49.94
C GLN A 372 -9.85 -18.61 -50.97
N ASP A 373 -8.69 -18.06 -50.59
CA ASP A 373 -7.51 -17.98 -51.46
C ASP A 373 -7.03 -19.39 -51.86
N VAL A 374 -6.95 -20.34 -50.91
CA VAL A 374 -6.58 -21.74 -51.19
C VAL A 374 -7.62 -22.43 -52.06
N LYS A 375 -8.92 -22.15 -51.88
CA LYS A 375 -9.97 -22.70 -52.76
C LYS A 375 -9.84 -22.18 -54.19
N LEU A 376 -9.61 -20.88 -54.36
CA LEU A 376 -9.40 -20.26 -55.67
C LEU A 376 -8.12 -20.75 -56.34
N GLU A 377 -7.04 -20.95 -55.58
CA GLU A 377 -5.79 -21.52 -56.08
C GLU A 377 -5.98 -22.97 -56.55
N LYS A 378 -6.68 -23.80 -55.76
CA LYS A 378 -7.03 -25.18 -56.14
C LYS A 378 -7.89 -25.22 -57.41
N GLU A 379 -8.89 -24.35 -57.53
CA GLU A 379 -9.74 -24.28 -58.72
C GLU A 379 -8.93 -23.85 -59.97
N LYS A 380 -8.01 -22.90 -59.83
CA LYS A 380 -7.10 -22.49 -60.92
C LYS A 380 -6.16 -23.62 -61.32
N GLU A 381 -5.60 -24.35 -60.35
CA GLU A 381 -4.74 -25.50 -60.63
C GLU A 381 -5.53 -26.61 -61.36
N GLU A 382 -6.75 -26.90 -60.92
CA GLU A 382 -7.63 -27.88 -61.55
C GLU A 382 -7.98 -27.49 -62.99
N LYS A 383 -8.32 -26.21 -63.24
CA LYS A 383 -8.54 -25.68 -64.59
C LYS A 383 -7.32 -25.84 -65.48
N ARG A 384 -6.12 -25.49 -64.99
CA ARG A 384 -4.85 -25.69 -65.73
C ARG A 384 -4.59 -27.18 -66.03
N ARG A 385 -4.86 -28.07 -65.08
CA ARG A 385 -4.75 -29.52 -65.29
C ARG A 385 -5.74 -30.01 -66.36
N LEU A 386 -6.98 -29.53 -66.36
CA LEU A 386 -7.98 -29.88 -67.36
C LEU A 386 -7.59 -29.40 -68.76
N GLU A 387 -7.04 -28.19 -68.88
CA GLU A 387 -6.52 -27.65 -70.14
C GLU A 387 -5.35 -28.48 -70.68
N GLN A 388 -4.41 -28.87 -69.82
CA GLN A 388 -3.32 -29.79 -70.19
C GLN A 388 -3.89 -31.13 -70.70
N ILE A 389 -4.86 -31.71 -70.00
CA ILE A 389 -5.50 -32.96 -70.43
C ILE A 389 -6.22 -32.79 -71.77
N ARG A 390 -6.89 -31.65 -72.02
CA ARG A 390 -7.56 -31.37 -73.29
C ARG A 390 -6.57 -31.37 -74.46
N SER A 391 -5.36 -30.86 -74.24
CA SER A 391 -4.29 -30.80 -75.25
C SER A 391 -3.65 -32.15 -75.61
N LEU A 392 -3.90 -33.21 -74.82
CA LEU A 392 -3.36 -34.54 -75.09
C LEU A 392 -4.05 -35.24 -76.26
N SER A 393 -3.29 -36.10 -76.95
CA SER A 393 -3.83 -36.99 -77.98
C SER A 393 -4.77 -38.05 -77.37
N PRO A 394 -5.66 -38.67 -78.18
CA PRO A 394 -6.57 -39.70 -77.68
C PRO A 394 -5.86 -40.88 -77.00
N ASP A 395 -4.69 -41.30 -77.50
CA ASP A 395 -3.93 -42.41 -76.92
C ASP A 395 -3.23 -42.01 -75.60
N GLU A 396 -2.70 -40.79 -75.53
CA GLU A 396 -2.17 -40.22 -74.29
C GLU A 396 -3.28 -40.11 -73.22
N LYS A 397 -4.50 -39.69 -73.61
CA LYS A 397 -5.68 -39.65 -72.73
C LYS A 397 -6.05 -41.04 -72.20
N LYS A 398 -6.08 -42.07 -73.05
CA LYS A 398 -6.32 -43.46 -72.63
C LYS A 398 -5.28 -43.95 -71.63
N LYS A 399 -3.99 -43.65 -71.85
CA LYS A 399 -2.91 -43.99 -70.91
C LYS A 399 -3.11 -43.30 -69.55
N LEU A 400 -3.45 -42.01 -69.56
CA LEU A 400 -3.70 -41.23 -68.34
C LEU A 400 -4.93 -41.75 -67.57
N GLU A 401 -6.00 -42.09 -68.28
CA GLU A 401 -7.21 -42.68 -67.70
C GLU A 401 -6.93 -44.06 -67.09
N LYS A 402 -6.17 -44.91 -67.81
CA LYS A 402 -5.71 -46.20 -67.28
C LYS A 402 -4.88 -46.05 -66.01
N ALA A 403 -3.99 -45.05 -65.96
CA ALA A 403 -3.20 -44.75 -64.79
C ALA A 403 -4.08 -44.33 -63.59
N ARG A 404 -5.13 -43.51 -63.81
CA ARG A 404 -6.11 -43.14 -62.77
C ARG A 404 -6.86 -44.36 -62.22
N LEU A 405 -7.34 -45.25 -63.09
CA LEU A 405 -8.01 -46.49 -62.66
C LEU A 405 -7.08 -47.43 -61.88
N LEU A 406 -5.78 -47.43 -62.21
CA LEU A 406 -4.79 -48.20 -61.45
C LEU A 406 -4.52 -47.58 -60.09
N LEU A 407 -4.53 -46.24 -59.98
CA LEU A 407 -4.34 -45.51 -58.73
C LEU A 407 -5.44 -45.83 -57.73
N ASP A 408 -6.72 -45.70 -58.12
CA ASP A 408 -7.86 -46.03 -57.25
C ASP A 408 -7.81 -47.48 -56.76
N LYS A 409 -7.33 -48.40 -57.61
CA LYS A 409 -7.18 -49.81 -57.24
C LYS A 409 -5.99 -50.04 -56.29
N ALA A 410 -4.89 -49.31 -56.47
CA ALA A 410 -3.73 -49.36 -55.59
C ALA A 410 -4.09 -48.86 -54.18
N GLU A 411 -4.78 -47.72 -54.07
CA GLU A 411 -5.24 -47.16 -52.79
C GLU A 411 -6.22 -48.10 -52.06
N LYS A 412 -7.14 -48.74 -52.80
CA LYS A 412 -8.03 -49.76 -52.23
C LYS A 412 -7.27 -50.98 -51.71
N GLU A 413 -6.27 -51.46 -52.45
CA GLU A 413 -5.46 -52.61 -52.01
C GLU A 413 -4.55 -52.27 -50.82
N GLU A 414 -4.04 -51.04 -50.77
CA GLU A 414 -3.31 -50.49 -49.62
C GLU A 414 -4.20 -50.47 -48.38
N GLY A 415 -5.43 -49.94 -48.48
CA GLY A 415 -6.40 -49.93 -47.37
C GLY A 415 -6.81 -51.33 -46.90
N LEU A 416 -6.73 -52.34 -47.77
CA LEU A 416 -6.96 -53.76 -47.45
C LEU A 416 -5.71 -54.49 -46.93
N GLY A 417 -4.57 -53.80 -46.78
CA GLY A 417 -3.31 -54.39 -46.31
C GLY A 417 -2.61 -55.29 -47.33
N LYS A 418 -3.01 -55.29 -48.61
CA LYS A 418 -2.37 -56.07 -49.68
C LYS A 418 -1.15 -55.32 -50.24
N THR A 419 -0.21 -54.99 -49.36
CA THR A 419 0.93 -54.08 -49.61
C THR A 419 1.74 -54.44 -50.87
N LYS A 420 2.12 -55.71 -51.05
CA LYS A 420 2.87 -56.16 -52.25
C LYS A 420 2.13 -55.90 -53.57
N ARG A 421 0.80 -56.09 -53.59
CA ARG A 421 0.00 -55.82 -54.80
C ARG A 421 -0.17 -54.33 -55.05
N ALA A 422 -0.39 -53.54 -53.99
CA ALA A 422 -0.45 -52.09 -54.07
C ALA A 422 0.85 -51.49 -54.65
N ILE A 423 2.02 -51.91 -54.16
CA ILE A 423 3.33 -51.50 -54.69
C ILE A 423 3.46 -51.82 -56.18
N GLY A 424 3.10 -53.04 -56.60
CA GLY A 424 3.14 -53.44 -58.01
C GLY A 424 2.28 -52.54 -58.92
N ARG A 425 1.10 -52.12 -58.44
CA ARG A 425 0.25 -51.17 -59.16
C ARG A 425 0.85 -49.77 -59.19
N TYR A 426 1.39 -49.28 -58.08
CA TYR A 426 2.07 -47.99 -58.04
C TYR A 426 3.26 -47.91 -59.01
N ASN A 427 4.05 -48.98 -59.12
CA ASN A 427 5.11 -49.08 -60.12
C ASN A 427 4.58 -49.01 -61.56
N LEU A 428 3.50 -49.73 -61.88
CA LEU A 428 2.87 -49.66 -63.21
C LEU A 428 2.34 -48.25 -63.54
N ILE A 429 1.87 -47.51 -62.53
CA ILE A 429 1.45 -46.11 -62.70
C ILE A 429 2.66 -45.22 -63.02
N LEU A 430 3.79 -45.42 -62.33
CA LEU A 430 5.04 -44.68 -62.63
C LEU A 430 5.50 -44.90 -64.07
N ASP A 431 5.42 -46.13 -64.57
CA ASP A 431 5.76 -46.45 -65.97
C ASP A 431 4.84 -45.73 -66.96
N LEU A 432 3.52 -45.74 -66.69
CA LEU A 432 2.55 -45.01 -67.51
C LEU A 432 2.82 -43.51 -67.50
N TYR A 433 3.12 -42.92 -66.34
CA TYR A 433 3.44 -41.49 -66.21
C TYR A 433 4.75 -41.12 -66.90
N ASN A 434 5.78 -41.96 -66.81
CA ASN A 434 7.06 -41.74 -67.49
C ASN A 434 6.93 -41.85 -69.02
N SER A 435 5.91 -42.56 -69.52
CA SER A 435 5.65 -42.71 -70.96
C SER A 435 4.89 -41.52 -71.60
N LEU A 436 4.40 -40.58 -70.80
CA LEU A 436 3.69 -39.39 -71.28
C LEU A 436 4.68 -38.24 -71.55
N PRO A 437 4.49 -37.44 -72.61
CA PRO A 437 5.37 -36.31 -72.92
C PRO A 437 5.31 -35.24 -71.82
N LYS A 438 6.45 -35.02 -71.17
CA LYS A 438 6.61 -34.12 -70.01
C LYS A 438 6.36 -32.65 -70.37
N ASP A 439 6.56 -32.33 -71.63
CA ASP A 439 6.34 -31.04 -72.29
C ASP A 439 4.85 -30.67 -72.41
N LYS A 440 3.93 -31.66 -72.41
CA LYS A 440 2.48 -31.41 -72.47
C LYS A 440 1.78 -31.50 -71.11
N ILE A 441 2.22 -32.42 -70.24
CA ILE A 441 1.60 -32.65 -68.94
C ILE A 441 2.65 -32.78 -67.85
N ASN A 442 2.54 -31.94 -66.81
CA ASN A 442 3.47 -31.97 -65.70
C ASN A 442 2.94 -32.89 -64.58
N LEU A 443 3.43 -34.14 -64.56
CA LEU A 443 3.09 -35.15 -63.55
C LEU A 443 4.15 -35.29 -62.46
N SER A 444 5.11 -34.36 -62.39
CA SER A 444 6.29 -34.48 -61.51
C SER A 444 5.90 -34.63 -60.03
N ASN A 445 4.91 -33.86 -59.58
CA ASN A 445 4.43 -33.92 -58.19
C ASN A 445 3.75 -35.25 -57.86
N ASP A 446 2.96 -35.79 -58.79
CA ASP A 446 2.25 -37.06 -58.59
C ASP A 446 3.24 -38.23 -58.62
N ILE A 447 4.27 -38.18 -59.48
CA ILE A 447 5.39 -39.12 -59.48
C ILE A 447 6.12 -39.13 -58.13
N VAL A 448 6.44 -37.96 -57.57
CA VAL A 448 7.11 -37.86 -56.26
C VAL A 448 6.25 -38.43 -55.15
N LYS A 449 4.94 -38.15 -55.15
CA LYS A 449 4.00 -38.73 -54.17
C LYS A 449 3.96 -40.24 -54.25
N ILE A 450 3.80 -40.80 -55.46
CA ILE A 450 3.73 -42.26 -55.66
C ILE A 450 5.03 -42.93 -55.21
N LYS A 451 6.20 -42.37 -55.56
CA LYS A 451 7.49 -42.89 -55.09
C LYS A 451 7.61 -42.90 -53.57
N LYS A 452 7.16 -41.83 -52.92
CA LYS A 452 7.14 -41.76 -51.45
C LYS A 452 6.21 -42.83 -50.86
N THR A 453 4.99 -42.97 -51.38
CA THR A 453 4.05 -43.99 -50.94
C THR A 453 4.62 -45.40 -51.10
N ILE A 454 5.30 -45.70 -52.22
CA ILE A 454 5.99 -46.97 -52.42
C ILE A 454 7.04 -47.18 -51.31
N SER A 455 7.92 -46.20 -51.07
CA SER A 455 8.95 -46.29 -50.02
C SER A 455 8.34 -46.50 -48.62
N ASP A 456 7.24 -45.81 -48.31
CA ASP A 456 6.54 -45.94 -47.03
C ASP A 456 5.91 -47.35 -46.89
N LEU A 457 5.40 -47.93 -47.98
CA LEU A 457 4.84 -49.29 -47.98
C LEU A 457 5.90 -50.38 -47.93
N GLU A 458 7.03 -50.19 -48.60
CA GLU A 458 8.17 -51.09 -48.56
C GLU A 458 8.76 -51.20 -47.15
N SER A 459 8.76 -50.09 -46.39
CA SER A 459 9.22 -50.09 -44.99
C SER A 459 8.32 -50.88 -44.03
N LYS A 460 7.08 -51.19 -44.42
CA LYS A 460 6.09 -51.92 -43.61
C LYS A 460 6.04 -53.42 -43.91
N ILE A 461 6.75 -53.88 -44.93
CA ILE A 461 6.89 -55.28 -45.33
C ILE A 461 8.09 -55.87 -44.61
#